data_AF-A0A6J2VR01-F1
#
_entry.id   AF-A0A6J2VR01-F1
#
_cell.length_a   1.000
_cell.length_b   1.000
_cell.length_c   1.000
_cell.angle_alpha   90.00
_cell.angle_beta   90.00
_cell.angle_gamma   90.00
#
_symmetry.space_group_name_H-M   'P 1'
#
loop_
_entity.id
_entity.type
_entity.pdbx_description
1 polymer ?
#
loop_
_entity_poly.entity_id
_entity_poly.type
_entity_poly.pdbx_seq_one_letter_code
_entity_poly.pdbx_strand_id
1 'polypeptide(L)'
;MRSLRKTLLLALLASVAVVLALLHSWPTRAYPTVDVRQRPGPGVEKLLEERLPEPDPSAGSIPYRVKESVAGLLARNGCVCEGESGGVNLPFAQLLFPRVSAHPLHTAFHASELHEMKKRRAKEYLGFQMRSQTPADLLIVAEANNPLQYPTQGLEVRPLKTILIPGLALRDVPRDIYTLNFTASLGTFDVAAEVDGVRVDGDGETHMTLTSRLLPHLNRQLQFITYTNTLYHPSTADTVQLETEGHQALFTIKIRHGITPKLYNTGSNTDKLEYNISALVTIATKTFLRYDKLQDLIDSVRKYYPTVTIVIADDSEHPKTVSGPYIEHYIMPFGKGWFAGRNLAVSQVTTKYVLWVDDDFIFTANTKLEKLVDVLEKTTLDLVGGAVREATGYTATYRQTISIEPGEEEGDCLHMRRGFHHTIQGFPHCVVTDGVINFFLARTDKVQQVGFDPRLARVAHLEFFIDGLGLLHVGSCDDVIVNHATKIKLPWGQSESDKTYAKFRYPSASSDATHTKNGLLYFKNRFQCFTHN
;
A
#
# COMPACT_ATOMS: atom_id res chain seq x y z
N MET A 1 66.77 18.27 -16.38
CA MET A 1 65.83 17.12 -16.32
C MET A 1 65.51 16.61 -14.91
N ARG A 2 66.41 16.66 -13.91
CA ARG A 2 66.12 16.18 -12.52
C ARG A 2 65.13 17.04 -11.73
N SER A 3 65.10 18.36 -11.95
CA SER A 3 64.20 19.29 -11.23
C SER A 3 62.73 19.08 -11.61
N LEU A 4 62.45 18.93 -12.92
CA LEU A 4 61.09 18.72 -13.45
C LEU A 4 60.41 17.44 -12.94
N ARG A 5 61.19 16.38 -12.70
CA ARG A 5 60.67 15.12 -12.13
C ARG A 5 60.26 15.26 -10.66
N LYS A 6 60.94 16.11 -9.88
CA LYS A 6 60.61 16.33 -8.46
C LYS A 6 59.32 17.14 -8.31
N THR A 7 59.13 18.18 -9.13
CA THR A 7 57.89 18.96 -9.14
C THR A 7 56.69 18.15 -9.59
N LEU A 8 56.85 17.26 -10.58
CA LEU A 8 55.76 16.38 -11.02
C LEU A 8 55.36 15.37 -9.92
N LEU A 9 56.35 14.82 -9.19
CA LEU A 9 56.10 13.89 -8.09
C LEU A 9 55.42 14.56 -6.90
N LEU A 10 55.84 15.79 -6.57
CA LEU A 10 55.21 16.61 -5.53
C LEU A 10 53.76 16.98 -5.88
N ALA A 11 53.50 17.34 -7.15
CA ALA A 11 52.14 17.62 -7.61
C ALA A 11 51.24 16.38 -7.53
N LEU A 12 51.78 15.19 -7.84
CA LEU A 12 51.05 13.93 -7.75
C LEU A 12 50.77 13.51 -6.30
N LEU A 13 51.73 13.73 -5.39
CA LEU A 13 51.54 13.48 -3.96
C LEU A 13 50.54 14.47 -3.35
N ALA A 14 50.59 15.73 -3.76
CA ALA A 14 49.63 16.74 -3.34
C ALA A 14 48.21 16.43 -3.86
N SER A 15 48.07 15.97 -5.10
CA SER A 15 46.75 15.59 -5.65
C SER A 15 46.18 14.36 -4.96
N VAL A 16 47.00 13.34 -4.68
CA VAL A 16 46.58 12.17 -3.90
C VAL A 16 46.18 12.56 -2.48
N ALA A 17 46.93 13.45 -1.82
CA ALA A 17 46.60 13.95 -0.49
C ALA A 17 45.30 14.77 -0.49
N VAL A 18 45.06 15.60 -1.51
CA VAL A 18 43.81 16.36 -1.67
C VAL A 18 42.64 15.41 -1.94
N VAL A 19 42.80 14.38 -2.77
CA VAL A 19 41.76 13.37 -3.01
C VAL A 19 41.45 12.58 -1.75
N LEU A 20 42.46 12.16 -0.98
CA LEU A 20 42.28 11.47 0.30
C LEU A 20 41.63 12.39 1.35
N ALA A 21 42.01 13.66 1.39
CA ALA A 21 41.39 14.64 2.26
C ALA A 21 39.92 14.89 1.86
N LEU A 22 39.60 14.95 0.57
CA LEU A 22 38.22 15.07 0.06
C LEU A 22 37.40 13.80 0.35
N LEU A 23 38.00 12.61 0.23
CA LEU A 23 37.36 11.34 0.59
C LEU A 23 37.12 11.22 2.10
N HIS A 24 38.03 11.72 2.95
CA HIS A 24 37.88 11.72 4.41
C HIS A 24 36.99 12.85 4.96
N SER A 25 36.92 13.99 4.27
CA SER A 25 36.06 15.11 4.63
C SER A 25 34.67 15.04 3.99
N TRP A 26 34.45 14.12 3.05
CA TRP A 26 33.10 13.79 2.59
C TRP A 26 32.32 13.26 3.80
N PRO A 27 31.25 13.94 4.25
CA PRO A 27 30.43 13.38 5.31
C PRO A 27 29.88 12.05 4.81
N THR A 28 30.35 10.94 5.41
CA THR A 28 29.65 9.67 5.30
C THR A 28 28.33 9.90 6.00
N ARG A 29 27.30 10.24 5.22
CA ARG A 29 25.95 10.41 5.74
C ARG A 29 25.59 9.07 6.36
N ALA A 30 25.62 9.00 7.69
CA ALA A 30 25.25 7.79 8.41
C ALA A 30 23.76 7.58 8.15
N TYR A 31 23.45 6.65 7.26
CA TYR A 31 22.06 6.32 6.97
C TYR A 31 21.49 5.53 8.15
N PRO A 32 20.37 5.96 8.74
CA PRO A 32 19.76 5.22 9.82
C PRO A 32 19.33 3.83 9.32
N THR A 33 19.27 2.86 10.23
CA THR A 33 18.63 1.57 9.98
C THR A 33 17.28 1.59 10.68
N VAL A 34 16.21 1.32 9.92
CA VAL A 34 14.83 1.50 10.39
C VAL A 34 14.05 0.20 10.25
N ASP A 35 13.31 -0.19 11.28
CA ASP A 35 12.25 -1.20 11.14
C ASP A 35 11.07 -0.58 10.42
N VAL A 36 10.83 -1.02 9.19
CA VAL A 36 9.74 -0.55 8.34
C VAL A 36 8.41 -1.23 8.67
N ARG A 37 8.37 -2.15 9.64
CA ARG A 37 7.11 -2.70 10.15
C ARG A 37 6.39 -1.61 10.93
N GLN A 38 5.17 -1.27 10.53
CA GLN A 38 4.35 -0.24 11.17
C GLN A 38 3.72 -0.69 12.50
N ARG A 39 4.37 -1.57 13.26
CA ARG A 39 3.87 -1.90 14.58
C ARG A 39 4.25 -0.79 15.55
N PRO A 40 3.30 -0.27 16.36
CA PRO A 40 3.68 0.29 17.63
C PRO A 40 4.48 -0.80 18.36
N GLY A 41 5.68 -0.46 18.86
CA GLY A 41 6.45 -1.44 19.62
C GLY A 41 5.61 -2.02 20.76
N PRO A 42 5.94 -3.21 21.30
CA PRO A 42 5.14 -3.86 22.34
C PRO A 42 4.82 -2.97 23.54
N GLY A 43 5.66 -1.96 23.82
CA GLY A 43 5.41 -0.96 24.87
C GLY A 43 4.30 0.04 24.55
N VAL A 44 4.09 0.42 23.28
CA VAL A 44 3.03 1.37 22.87
C VAL A 44 1.68 0.67 22.75
N GLU A 45 1.63 -0.55 22.20
CA GLU A 45 0.40 -1.38 22.23
C GLU A 45 -0.04 -1.64 23.67
N LYS A 46 0.90 -2.02 24.55
CA LYS A 46 0.60 -2.23 25.96
C LYS A 46 0.19 -0.95 26.69
N LEU A 47 0.84 0.19 26.41
CA LEU A 47 0.43 1.50 26.96
C LEU A 47 -0.93 1.98 26.44
N LEU A 48 -1.33 1.59 25.22
CA LEU A 48 -2.64 1.95 24.65
C LEU A 48 -3.75 1.02 25.16
N GLU A 49 -3.47 -0.28 25.32
CA GLU A 49 -4.38 -1.22 26.00
C GLU A 49 -4.54 -0.87 27.48
N GLU A 50 -3.46 -0.48 28.18
CA GLU A 50 -3.49 0.02 29.57
C GLU A 50 -4.16 1.40 29.71
N ARG A 51 -4.27 2.18 28.62
CA ARG A 51 -4.93 3.51 28.57
C ARG A 51 -6.35 3.50 28.04
N LEU A 52 -6.90 2.35 27.64
CA LEU A 52 -8.35 2.24 27.53
C LEU A 52 -8.88 2.38 28.95
N PRO A 53 -9.56 3.48 29.30
CA PRO A 53 -9.94 3.71 30.67
C PRO A 53 -10.86 2.57 31.09
N GLU A 54 -10.44 1.78 32.09
CA GLU A 54 -11.38 0.87 32.73
C GLU A 54 -12.56 1.73 33.22
N PRO A 55 -13.80 1.29 32.95
CA PRO A 55 -14.97 2.02 33.46
C PRO A 55 -14.77 2.21 34.96
N ASP A 56 -15.00 3.44 35.45
CA ASP A 56 -14.93 3.78 36.87
C ASP A 56 -15.55 2.62 37.69
N PRO A 57 -14.82 2.00 38.65
CA PRO A 57 -15.32 0.85 39.39
C PRO A 57 -16.69 1.11 40.04
N SER A 58 -17.01 2.38 40.34
CA SER A 58 -18.31 2.81 40.87
C SER A 58 -19.43 2.81 39.82
N ALA A 59 -19.12 3.01 38.54
CA ALA A 59 -20.08 2.98 37.43
C ALA A 59 -20.54 1.55 37.10
N GLY A 60 -19.72 0.54 37.37
CA GLY A 60 -20.07 -0.88 37.17
C GLY A 60 -21.28 -1.35 37.99
N SER A 61 -21.52 -0.71 39.14
CA SER A 61 -22.65 -1.03 40.05
C SER A 61 -23.96 -0.28 39.74
N ILE A 62 -23.95 0.70 38.83
CA ILE A 62 -25.13 1.51 38.53
C ILE A 62 -26.05 0.74 37.56
N PRO A 63 -27.34 0.51 37.92
CA PRO A 63 -28.27 -0.23 37.08
C PRO A 63 -28.61 0.53 35.81
N TYR A 64 -28.88 -0.22 34.74
CA TYR A 64 -29.29 0.31 33.45
C TYR A 64 -30.31 -0.64 32.79
N ARG A 65 -31.09 -0.10 31.86
CA ARG A 65 -32.04 -0.87 31.05
C ARG A 65 -31.62 -0.83 29.59
N VAL A 66 -31.40 -2.00 28.98
CA VAL A 66 -31.02 -2.09 27.56
C VAL A 66 -32.17 -1.61 26.67
N LYS A 67 -31.86 -0.73 25.72
CA LYS A 67 -32.76 -0.28 24.65
C LYS A 67 -32.54 -1.20 23.44
N GLU A 68 -33.25 -2.34 23.43
CA GLU A 68 -33.04 -3.42 22.44
C GLU A 68 -33.12 -2.96 20.97
N SER A 69 -33.95 -1.95 20.67
CA SER A 69 -34.07 -1.37 19.33
C SER A 69 -32.76 -0.74 18.82
N VAL A 70 -31.90 -0.27 19.72
CA VAL A 70 -30.60 0.36 19.41
C VAL A 70 -29.47 -0.64 19.60
N ALA A 71 -29.50 -1.39 20.71
CA ALA A 71 -28.50 -2.42 20.99
C ALA A 71 -28.45 -3.49 19.88
N GLY A 72 -29.59 -3.81 19.26
CA GLY A 72 -29.67 -4.72 18.12
C GLY A 72 -28.96 -4.22 16.84
N LEU A 73 -28.69 -2.91 16.72
CA LEU A 73 -27.99 -2.30 15.58
C LEU A 73 -26.46 -2.40 15.70
N LEU A 74 -25.95 -2.60 16.91
CA LEU A 74 -24.51 -2.71 17.17
C LEU A 74 -23.94 -4.01 16.59
N ALA A 75 -22.67 -3.95 16.19
CA ALA A 75 -21.96 -5.13 15.71
C ALA A 75 -21.87 -6.20 16.80
N ARG A 76 -22.27 -7.44 16.46
CA ARG A 76 -22.10 -8.62 17.31
C ARG A 76 -20.68 -9.18 17.12
N ASN A 77 -20.17 -9.93 18.10
CA ASN A 77 -18.85 -10.60 18.09
C ASN A 77 -18.69 -11.70 17.00
N GLY A 78 -19.56 -11.73 16.00
CA GLY A 78 -19.54 -12.63 14.87
C GLY A 78 -20.53 -12.17 13.80
N CYS A 79 -20.36 -12.69 12.58
CA CYS A 79 -21.31 -12.49 11.50
C CYS A 79 -21.94 -13.83 11.10
N VAL A 80 -23.24 -13.82 10.86
CA VAL A 80 -23.98 -14.95 10.31
C VAL A 80 -24.77 -14.42 9.12
N CYS A 81 -24.69 -15.12 7.99
CA CYS A 81 -25.57 -14.85 6.86
C CYS A 81 -26.84 -15.65 7.07
N GLU A 82 -27.95 -14.97 7.34
CA GLU A 82 -29.27 -15.58 7.47
C GLU A 82 -30.03 -15.39 6.16
N GLY A 83 -30.54 -16.49 5.59
CA GLY A 83 -31.42 -16.46 4.43
C GLY A 83 -32.88 -16.56 4.86
N GLU A 84 -33.79 -16.05 4.04
CA GLU A 84 -35.23 -16.20 4.30
C GLU A 84 -35.64 -17.67 4.24
N SER A 85 -36.32 -18.15 5.28
CA SER A 85 -36.82 -19.53 5.33
C SER A 85 -38.22 -19.62 4.69
N GLY A 86 -38.33 -20.45 3.64
CA GLY A 86 -39.57 -21.08 3.16
C GLY A 86 -40.83 -20.21 3.00
N GLY A 87 -40.88 -19.35 1.97
CA GLY A 87 -42.14 -18.76 1.50
C GLY A 87 -42.90 -19.67 0.53
N VAL A 88 -44.23 -19.53 0.46
CA VAL A 88 -45.11 -20.21 -0.51
C VAL A 88 -44.58 -20.02 -1.93
N ASN A 89 -44.41 -21.12 -2.68
CA ASN A 89 -43.98 -21.09 -4.08
C ASN A 89 -45.16 -20.64 -4.97
N LEU A 90 -45.37 -19.33 -5.07
CA LEU A 90 -46.26 -18.74 -6.06
C LEU A 90 -45.48 -18.41 -7.33
N PRO A 91 -46.04 -18.64 -8.53
CA PRO A 91 -45.41 -18.19 -9.78
C PRO A 91 -45.20 -16.66 -9.73
N PHE A 92 -44.04 -16.20 -10.22
CA PHE A 92 -43.61 -14.79 -10.19
C PHE A 92 -43.32 -14.18 -8.81
N ALA A 93 -43.42 -14.93 -7.70
CA ALA A 93 -43.11 -14.41 -6.37
C ALA A 93 -41.68 -13.86 -6.25
N GLN A 94 -40.71 -14.46 -6.93
CA GLN A 94 -39.32 -13.97 -6.95
C GLN A 94 -39.14 -12.64 -7.69
N LEU A 95 -40.06 -12.30 -8.60
CA LEU A 95 -40.03 -11.05 -9.37
C LEU A 95 -40.59 -9.87 -8.57
N LEU A 96 -41.58 -10.15 -7.72
CA LEU A 96 -42.23 -9.15 -6.85
C LEU A 96 -41.59 -9.08 -5.46
N PHE A 97 -41.00 -10.20 -4.99
CA PHE A 97 -40.38 -10.35 -3.67
C PHE A 97 -39.06 -11.12 -3.82
N PRO A 98 -37.95 -10.42 -4.12
CA PRO A 98 -36.63 -11.05 -4.21
C PRO A 98 -36.26 -11.65 -2.85
N ARG A 99 -36.16 -12.98 -2.79
CA ARG A 99 -35.79 -13.68 -1.55
C ARG A 99 -34.31 -13.51 -1.27
N VAL A 100 -33.96 -13.33 0.01
CA VAL A 100 -32.56 -13.29 0.46
C VAL A 100 -32.02 -14.72 0.58
N SER A 101 -31.04 -15.07 -0.24
CA SER A 101 -30.30 -16.33 -0.09
C SER A 101 -29.04 -16.14 0.75
N ALA A 102 -28.71 -17.15 1.55
CA ALA A 102 -27.46 -17.20 2.31
C ALA A 102 -26.66 -18.44 1.92
N HIS A 103 -25.39 -18.25 1.59
CA HIS A 103 -24.49 -19.32 1.18
C HIS A 103 -23.24 -19.35 2.06
N PRO A 104 -23.03 -20.41 2.87
CA PRO A 104 -21.83 -20.53 3.68
C PRO A 104 -20.60 -20.80 2.79
N LEU A 105 -19.79 -19.77 2.53
CA LEU A 105 -18.68 -19.84 1.56
C LEU A 105 -17.61 -20.91 1.86
N HIS A 106 -17.53 -21.42 3.10
CA HIS A 106 -16.59 -22.47 3.46
C HIS A 106 -16.94 -23.83 2.83
N THR A 107 -18.18 -24.04 2.36
CA THR A 107 -18.61 -25.28 1.70
C THR A 107 -18.02 -25.45 0.30
N ALA A 108 -17.30 -24.44 -0.21
CA ALA A 108 -16.52 -24.57 -1.43
C ALA A 108 -15.31 -25.52 -1.30
N PHE A 109 -14.93 -25.90 -0.07
CA PHE A 109 -13.80 -26.78 0.21
C PHE A 109 -14.28 -28.10 0.86
N HIS A 110 -13.59 -29.20 0.52
CA HIS A 110 -13.80 -30.47 1.20
C HIS A 110 -13.40 -30.38 2.68
N ALA A 111 -14.07 -31.17 3.54
CA ALA A 111 -13.83 -31.15 4.98
C ALA A 111 -12.37 -31.47 5.35
N SER A 112 -11.71 -32.35 4.60
CA SER A 112 -10.30 -32.71 4.77
C SER A 112 -9.33 -31.54 4.52
N GLU A 113 -9.69 -30.60 3.65
CA GLU A 113 -8.83 -29.47 3.26
C GLU A 113 -9.15 -28.18 4.04
N LEU A 114 -10.35 -28.11 4.61
CA LEU A 114 -10.88 -26.90 5.22
C LEU A 114 -10.03 -26.41 6.42
N HIS A 115 -9.49 -27.34 7.23
CA HIS A 115 -8.66 -26.98 8.37
C HIS A 115 -7.38 -26.23 7.94
N GLU A 116 -6.63 -26.82 7.01
CA GLU A 116 -5.41 -26.21 6.47
C GLU A 116 -5.70 -24.94 5.66
N MET A 117 -6.84 -24.89 4.96
CA MET A 117 -7.29 -23.66 4.29
C MET A 117 -7.53 -22.51 5.27
N LYS A 118 -8.20 -22.78 6.41
CA LYS A 118 -8.41 -21.77 7.46
C LYS A 118 -7.08 -21.28 8.06
N LYS A 119 -6.14 -22.18 8.32
CA LYS A 119 -4.80 -21.83 8.84
C LYS A 119 -4.02 -20.94 7.87
N ARG A 120 -3.98 -21.30 6.58
CA ARG A 120 -3.33 -20.49 5.54
C ARG A 120 -4.01 -19.13 5.36
N ARG A 121 -5.34 -19.11 5.30
CA ARG A 121 -6.14 -17.87 5.23
C ARG A 121 -5.83 -16.94 6.41
N ALA A 122 -5.75 -17.48 7.62
CA ALA A 122 -5.43 -16.69 8.81
C ALA A 122 -4.00 -16.11 8.74
N LYS A 123 -3.01 -16.90 8.29
CA LYS A 123 -1.63 -16.43 8.10
C LYS A 123 -1.53 -15.29 7.08
N GLU A 124 -2.16 -15.46 5.91
CA GLU A 124 -2.17 -14.41 4.88
C GLU A 124 -2.93 -13.16 5.36
N TYR A 125 -4.01 -13.34 6.10
CA TYR A 125 -4.76 -12.22 6.68
C TYR A 125 -3.94 -11.45 7.72
N LEU A 126 -3.18 -12.13 8.57
CA LEU A 126 -2.25 -11.49 9.50
C LEU A 126 -1.18 -10.68 8.73
N GLY A 127 -0.63 -11.24 7.64
CA GLY A 127 0.27 -10.53 6.74
C GLY A 127 -0.35 -9.26 6.15
N PHE A 128 -1.62 -9.33 5.73
CA PHE A 128 -2.38 -8.18 5.26
C PHE A 128 -2.53 -7.12 6.36
N GLN A 129 -2.95 -7.50 7.56
CA GLN A 129 -3.13 -6.57 8.69
C GLN A 129 -1.84 -5.82 9.05
N MET A 130 -0.70 -6.52 9.09
CA MET A 130 0.61 -5.91 9.35
C MET A 130 1.01 -4.83 8.35
N ARG A 131 0.45 -4.86 7.13
CA ARG A 131 0.73 -3.89 6.06
C ARG A 131 -0.33 -2.81 5.92
N SER A 132 -1.57 -3.10 6.33
CA SER A 132 -2.70 -2.17 6.13
C SER A 132 -3.00 -1.32 7.36
N GLN A 133 -2.68 -1.80 8.57
CA GLN A 133 -2.95 -1.08 9.81
C GLN A 133 -1.79 -0.16 10.16
N THR A 134 -2.13 1.05 10.57
CA THR A 134 -1.17 2.08 10.96
C THR A 134 -1.44 2.52 12.40
N PRO A 135 -0.48 3.17 13.08
CA PRO A 135 -0.75 3.81 14.37
C PRO A 135 -1.89 4.86 14.33
N ALA A 136 -2.22 5.40 13.14
CA ALA A 136 -3.32 6.34 12.95
C ALA A 136 -4.73 5.69 12.98
N ASP A 137 -4.78 4.35 12.95
CA ASP A 137 -6.01 3.57 13.07
C ASP A 137 -6.29 3.14 14.53
N LEU A 138 -5.35 3.37 15.45
CA LEU A 138 -5.52 3.05 16.87
C LEU A 138 -6.44 4.06 17.55
N LEU A 139 -7.31 3.54 18.43
CA LEU A 139 -8.17 4.36 19.29
C LEU A 139 -7.31 5.12 20.29
N ILE A 140 -7.37 6.44 20.25
CA ILE A 140 -6.75 7.32 21.24
C ILE A 140 -7.86 8.12 21.89
N VAL A 141 -7.85 8.17 23.22
CA VAL A 141 -8.79 8.93 24.03
C VAL A 141 -8.03 10.07 24.70
N ALA A 142 -8.54 11.29 24.60
CA ALA A 142 -8.06 12.40 25.39
C ALA A 142 -8.58 12.26 26.82
N GLU A 143 -7.66 12.17 27.79
CA GLU A 143 -8.00 12.30 29.21
C GLU A 143 -8.66 13.65 29.49
N ALA A 144 -9.51 13.69 30.52
CA ALA A 144 -10.25 14.88 30.92
C ALA A 144 -9.35 15.96 31.58
N ASN A 145 -8.46 16.58 30.79
CA ASN A 145 -7.71 17.79 31.15
C ASN A 145 -8.51 19.08 30.84
N ASN A 146 -9.47 18.96 29.92
CA ASN A 146 -10.73 19.70 29.86
C ASN A 146 -11.76 18.75 30.53
N PRO A 147 -12.80 19.19 31.25
CA PRO A 147 -13.75 18.27 31.91
C PRO A 147 -14.28 17.16 31.00
N LEU A 148 -14.22 17.33 29.68
CA LEU A 148 -14.58 16.36 28.67
C LEU A 148 -13.45 15.34 28.36
N GLN A 149 -13.76 14.06 28.51
CA GLN A 149 -12.99 12.93 27.97
C GLN A 149 -13.67 12.44 26.68
N TYR A 150 -12.91 12.25 25.61
CA TYR A 150 -13.46 11.89 24.29
C TYR A 150 -12.41 11.23 23.38
N PRO A 151 -12.83 10.41 22.40
CA PRO A 151 -11.92 9.81 21.44
C PRO A 151 -11.38 10.89 20.49
N THR A 152 -10.08 10.92 20.26
CA THR A 152 -9.42 11.88 19.35
C THR A 152 -8.97 11.23 18.04
N GLN A 153 -8.81 9.91 18.02
CA GLN A 153 -8.35 9.15 16.86
C GLN A 153 -8.92 7.73 16.88
N GLY A 154 -8.97 7.08 15.72
CA GLY A 154 -9.24 5.64 15.60
C GLY A 154 -10.72 5.25 15.63
N LEU A 155 -11.62 6.22 15.79
CA LEU A 155 -13.05 5.97 15.74
C LEU A 155 -13.53 5.84 14.29
N GLU A 156 -14.05 4.66 13.93
CA GLU A 156 -14.48 4.33 12.58
C GLU A 156 -15.83 3.59 12.59
N VAL A 157 -16.70 3.93 11.66
CA VAL A 157 -17.96 3.25 11.38
C VAL A 157 -18.11 2.97 9.90
N ARG A 158 -18.76 1.86 9.57
CA ARG A 158 -19.15 1.59 8.18
C ARG A 158 -20.34 2.48 7.78
N PRO A 159 -20.47 2.85 6.50
CA PRO A 159 -21.62 3.63 6.04
C PRO A 159 -22.93 2.95 6.44
N LEU A 160 -23.90 3.75 6.92
CA LEU A 160 -25.22 3.31 7.38
C LEU A 160 -25.19 2.29 8.53
N LYS A 161 -24.14 2.30 9.35
CA LYS A 161 -24.02 1.45 10.55
C LYS A 161 -23.93 2.28 11.83
N THR A 162 -24.16 1.57 12.92
CA THR A 162 -24.16 2.10 14.29
C THR A 162 -22.96 1.57 15.05
N ILE A 163 -22.31 2.43 15.83
CA ILE A 163 -21.22 2.09 16.75
C ILE A 163 -21.47 2.72 18.12
N LEU A 164 -20.85 2.17 19.15
CA LEU A 164 -20.64 2.88 20.40
C LEU A 164 -19.55 3.93 20.23
N ILE A 165 -19.63 5.03 20.98
CA ILE A 165 -18.54 6.01 21.07
C ILE A 165 -17.74 5.71 22.35
N PRO A 166 -16.61 4.99 22.25
CA PRO A 166 -15.83 4.62 23.42
C PRO A 166 -15.09 5.82 24.03
N GLY A 167 -14.82 5.76 25.33
CA GLY A 167 -13.95 6.72 26.02
C GLY A 167 -14.61 8.05 26.38
N LEU A 168 -15.91 8.22 26.18
CA LEU A 168 -16.65 9.39 26.66
C LEU A 168 -16.74 9.41 28.18
N ALA A 169 -16.39 10.54 28.80
CA ALA A 169 -16.60 10.79 30.22
C ALA A 169 -16.62 12.30 30.51
N LEU A 170 -17.22 12.67 31.64
CA LEU A 170 -17.16 13.99 32.24
C LEU A 170 -16.44 13.89 33.59
N ARG A 171 -15.34 14.62 33.75
CA ARG A 171 -14.69 14.85 35.05
C ARG A 171 -14.84 16.32 35.39
N ASP A 172 -15.80 16.64 36.24
CA ASP A 172 -16.08 18.01 36.65
C ASP A 172 -16.17 18.09 38.18
N VAL A 173 -16.10 19.31 38.70
CA VAL A 173 -16.34 19.58 40.12
C VAL A 173 -17.81 19.35 40.49
N PRO A 174 -18.15 19.10 41.77
CA PRO A 174 -19.53 18.92 42.20
C PRO A 174 -20.44 20.08 41.77
N ARG A 175 -21.54 19.74 41.08
CA ARG A 175 -22.57 20.68 40.62
C ARG A 175 -23.98 20.16 40.93
N ASP A 176 -24.93 21.07 40.94
CA ASP A 176 -26.36 20.75 41.12
C ASP A 176 -26.92 19.95 39.94
N ILE A 177 -26.52 20.33 38.72
CA ILE A 177 -26.92 19.70 37.46
C ILE A 177 -25.72 19.69 36.52
N TYR A 178 -25.49 18.55 35.89
CA TYR A 178 -24.53 18.37 34.81
C TYR A 178 -25.31 18.25 33.50
N THR A 179 -24.84 18.95 32.46
CA THR A 179 -25.41 18.93 31.12
C THR A 179 -24.31 18.65 30.10
N LEU A 180 -24.53 17.70 29.20
CA LEU A 180 -23.68 17.45 28.04
C LEU A 180 -24.50 17.55 26.75
N ASN A 181 -23.99 18.27 25.77
CA ASN A 181 -24.59 18.38 24.46
C ASN A 181 -23.70 17.71 23.42
N PHE A 182 -24.33 16.97 22.51
CA PHE A 182 -23.72 16.33 21.36
C PHE A 182 -24.32 16.90 20.10
N THR A 183 -23.47 17.18 19.11
CA THR A 183 -23.88 17.62 17.77
C THR A 183 -23.08 16.87 16.72
N ALA A 184 -23.75 16.32 15.71
CA ALA A 184 -23.15 15.66 14.55
C ALA A 184 -23.65 16.31 13.25
N SER A 185 -22.87 16.17 12.18
CA SER A 185 -23.21 16.72 10.86
C SER A 185 -23.75 15.69 9.87
N LEU A 186 -23.38 14.40 10.01
CA LEU A 186 -23.69 13.32 9.06
C LEU A 186 -24.40 12.12 9.68
N GLY A 187 -24.65 12.13 10.98
CA GLY A 187 -25.26 11.03 11.71
C GLY A 187 -26.10 11.50 12.88
N THR A 188 -26.67 10.53 13.58
CA THR A 188 -27.55 10.75 14.72
C THR A 188 -27.04 10.01 15.95
N PHE A 189 -27.43 10.50 17.12
CA PHE A 189 -27.08 9.90 18.41
C PHE A 189 -28.27 9.14 18.99
N ASP A 190 -28.00 8.01 19.62
CA ASP A 190 -28.98 7.28 20.43
C ASP A 190 -28.25 6.58 21.59
N VAL A 191 -28.97 5.95 22.51
CA VAL A 191 -28.42 5.21 23.63
C VAL A 191 -28.72 3.72 23.52
N ALA A 192 -27.70 2.88 23.65
CA ALA A 192 -27.88 1.42 23.67
C ALA A 192 -28.53 0.92 24.98
N ALA A 193 -28.45 1.71 26.04
CA ALA A 193 -29.08 1.49 27.32
C ALA A 193 -29.36 2.80 28.04
N GLU A 194 -30.42 2.82 28.84
CA GLU A 194 -30.87 3.95 29.65
C GLU A 194 -30.43 3.76 31.11
N VAL A 195 -29.92 4.83 31.72
CA VAL A 195 -29.48 4.84 33.12
C VAL A 195 -30.43 5.70 33.95
N ASP A 196 -30.93 5.14 35.05
CA ASP A 196 -31.84 5.87 35.94
C ASP A 196 -31.22 7.18 36.44
N GLY A 197 -32.01 8.25 36.51
CA GLY A 197 -31.52 9.56 36.95
C GLY A 197 -30.72 10.34 35.89
N VAL A 198 -30.68 9.87 34.64
CA VAL A 198 -30.19 10.64 33.49
C VAL A 198 -31.36 10.91 32.53
N ARG A 199 -31.55 12.18 32.17
CA ARG A 199 -32.49 12.59 31.13
C ARG A 199 -31.74 12.66 29.80
N VAL A 200 -32.29 12.00 28.78
CA VAL A 200 -31.82 12.05 27.40
C VAL A 200 -32.87 12.83 26.59
N ASP A 201 -32.44 13.80 25.80
CA ASP A 201 -33.27 14.57 24.87
C ASP A 201 -32.63 14.56 23.47
N GLY A 202 -33.43 14.50 22.42
CA GLY A 202 -32.95 14.37 21.03
C GLY A 202 -32.43 12.97 20.67
N ASP A 203 -33.06 11.90 21.16
CA ASP A 203 -32.71 10.54 20.76
C ASP A 203 -33.09 10.27 19.29
N GLY A 204 -32.16 9.72 18.52
CA GLY A 204 -32.31 9.53 17.08
C GLY A 204 -32.12 10.81 16.25
N GLU A 205 -31.75 11.94 16.86
CA GLU A 205 -31.51 13.20 16.19
C GLU A 205 -30.00 13.51 16.01
N THR A 206 -29.67 14.54 15.23
CA THR A 206 -28.28 15.00 15.04
C THR A 206 -27.75 15.76 16.26
N HIS A 207 -28.65 16.22 17.12
CA HIS A 207 -28.34 16.88 18.39
C HIS A 207 -28.93 16.07 19.53
N MET A 208 -28.14 15.84 20.58
CA MET A 208 -28.58 15.13 21.77
C MET A 208 -28.11 15.89 23.01
N THR A 209 -28.97 15.96 24.03
CA THR A 209 -28.64 16.53 25.34
C THR A 209 -28.80 15.49 26.43
N LEU A 210 -27.80 15.35 27.29
CA LEU A 210 -27.84 14.54 28.50
C LEU A 210 -27.84 15.43 29.73
N THR A 211 -28.72 15.17 30.69
CA THR A 211 -28.79 15.94 31.93
C THR A 211 -28.92 15.02 33.15
N SER A 212 -28.14 15.27 34.20
CA SER A 212 -28.27 14.52 35.46
C SER A 212 -27.81 15.35 36.66
N ARG A 213 -28.31 15.00 37.85
CA ARG A 213 -27.78 15.51 39.14
C ARG A 213 -26.65 14.64 39.69
N LEU A 214 -26.43 13.46 39.10
CA LEU A 214 -25.50 12.44 39.59
C LEU A 214 -24.43 12.18 38.51
N LEU A 215 -23.23 12.75 38.71
CA LEU A 215 -22.10 12.57 37.80
C LEU A 215 -21.79 11.09 37.50
N PRO A 216 -21.80 10.16 38.47
CA PRO A 216 -21.56 8.75 38.18
C PRO A 216 -22.59 8.13 37.23
N HIS A 217 -23.87 8.52 37.36
CA HIS A 217 -24.94 8.03 36.48
C HIS A 217 -24.80 8.60 35.06
N LEU A 218 -24.42 9.87 34.95
CA LEU A 218 -24.12 10.50 33.66
C LEU A 218 -22.94 9.82 32.96
N ASN A 219 -21.84 9.57 33.69
CA ASN A 219 -20.70 8.82 33.15
C ASN A 219 -21.05 7.37 32.79
N ARG A 220 -21.97 6.74 33.52
CA ARG A 220 -22.52 5.44 33.13
C ARG A 220 -23.33 5.53 31.84
N GLN A 221 -24.14 6.59 31.65
CA GLN A 221 -24.91 6.80 30.43
C GLN A 221 -24.01 7.03 29.21
N LEU A 222 -22.90 7.75 29.37
CA LEU A 222 -21.91 8.01 28.33
C LEU A 222 -21.29 6.74 27.73
N GLN A 223 -21.22 5.65 28.50
CA GLN A 223 -20.74 4.35 28.00
C GLN A 223 -21.67 3.70 26.97
N PHE A 224 -22.93 4.15 26.91
CA PHE A 224 -23.96 3.59 26.03
C PHE A 224 -24.32 4.52 24.87
N ILE A 225 -23.62 5.65 24.71
CA ILE A 225 -23.86 6.56 23.59
C ILE A 225 -23.45 5.88 22.29
N THR A 226 -24.37 5.90 21.34
CA THR A 226 -24.18 5.36 20.00
C THR A 226 -24.21 6.48 18.97
N TYR A 227 -23.46 6.27 17.90
CA TYR A 227 -23.52 7.07 16.69
C TYR A 227 -23.99 6.20 15.53
N THR A 228 -24.98 6.68 14.78
CA THR A 228 -25.45 6.06 13.54
C THR A 228 -25.21 7.01 12.37
N ASN A 229 -24.40 6.58 11.41
CA ASN A 229 -24.28 7.32 10.15
C ASN A 229 -25.59 7.19 9.34
N THR A 230 -26.15 8.31 8.87
CA THR A 230 -27.39 8.33 8.07
C THR A 230 -27.16 8.66 6.60
N LEU A 231 -25.97 9.17 6.26
CA LEU A 231 -25.57 9.47 4.88
C LEU A 231 -24.58 8.42 4.36
N TYR A 232 -24.97 7.70 3.31
CA TYR A 232 -24.04 6.80 2.61
C TYR A 232 -22.98 7.61 1.87
N HIS A 233 -21.72 7.41 2.26
CA HIS A 233 -20.55 7.81 1.49
C HIS A 233 -19.43 6.78 1.67
N PRO A 234 -18.72 6.34 0.61
CA PRO A 234 -17.77 5.23 0.71
C PRO A 234 -16.54 5.53 1.58
N SER A 235 -16.15 6.82 1.68
CA SER A 235 -15.06 7.29 2.54
C SER A 235 -15.22 8.77 2.85
N THR A 236 -15.83 9.11 3.98
CA THR A 236 -15.95 10.49 4.52
C THR A 236 -15.63 10.49 6.01
N ALA A 237 -15.82 11.62 6.67
CA ALA A 237 -15.79 11.69 8.11
C ALA A 237 -16.84 12.67 8.62
N ASP A 238 -17.40 12.39 9.79
CA ASP A 238 -18.28 13.29 10.52
C ASP A 238 -17.49 14.01 11.62
N THR A 239 -17.80 15.28 11.84
CA THR A 239 -17.26 16.05 12.95
C THR A 239 -18.32 16.09 14.05
N VAL A 240 -17.99 15.51 15.20
CA VAL A 240 -18.81 15.51 16.40
C VAL A 240 -18.32 16.59 17.34
N GLN A 241 -19.26 17.38 17.83
CA GLN A 241 -19.07 18.41 18.84
C GLN A 241 -19.67 17.93 20.16
N LEU A 242 -18.89 18.03 21.22
CA LEU A 242 -19.24 17.68 22.59
C LEU A 242 -19.06 18.91 23.48
N GLU A 243 -20.09 19.27 24.22
CA GLU A 243 -20.08 20.51 25.02
C GLU A 243 -20.61 20.32 26.42
N THR A 244 -20.06 21.09 27.36
CA THR A 244 -20.56 21.25 28.72
C THR A 244 -20.10 22.59 29.29
N GLU A 245 -20.99 23.38 29.89
CA GLU A 245 -20.66 24.57 30.71
C GLU A 245 -19.44 25.40 30.24
N GLY A 246 -19.49 25.92 29.00
CA GLY A 246 -18.43 26.77 28.42
C GLY A 246 -17.19 26.03 27.89
N HIS A 247 -17.18 24.69 27.97
CA HIS A 247 -16.16 23.83 27.41
C HIS A 247 -16.70 23.13 26.16
N GLN A 248 -15.85 23.06 25.14
CA GLN A 248 -16.17 22.42 23.87
C GLN A 248 -15.01 21.51 23.46
N ALA A 249 -15.37 20.34 22.92
CA ALA A 249 -14.49 19.39 22.29
C ALA A 249 -15.01 19.04 20.90
N LEU A 250 -14.09 18.82 19.97
CA LEU A 250 -14.39 18.34 18.62
C LEU A 250 -13.60 17.06 18.38
N PHE A 251 -14.26 16.05 17.82
CA PHE A 251 -13.61 14.85 17.34
C PHE A 251 -14.25 14.32 16.07
N THR A 252 -13.56 13.42 15.40
CA THR A 252 -13.94 12.93 14.09
C THR A 252 -14.29 11.45 14.13
N ILE A 253 -15.39 11.09 13.48
CA ILE A 253 -15.76 9.70 13.21
C ILE A 253 -15.49 9.42 11.74
N LYS A 254 -14.54 8.53 11.44
CA LYS A 254 -14.29 8.11 10.06
C LYS A 254 -15.44 7.23 9.59
N ILE A 255 -16.09 7.59 8.49
CA ILE A 255 -17.16 6.80 7.86
C ILE A 255 -16.59 6.18 6.59
N ARG A 256 -16.21 4.90 6.64
CA ARG A 256 -15.63 4.23 5.48
C ARG A 256 -15.84 2.73 5.49
N HIS A 257 -15.74 2.12 4.32
CA HIS A 257 -15.55 0.68 4.23
C HIS A 257 -14.09 0.33 4.53
N GLY A 258 -13.87 -0.62 5.44
CA GLY A 258 -12.56 -1.25 5.58
C GLY A 258 -12.13 -1.92 4.27
N ILE A 259 -10.82 -1.92 4.02
CA ILE A 259 -10.25 -2.52 2.79
C ILE A 259 -10.58 -4.01 2.76
N THR A 260 -11.21 -4.47 1.68
CA THR A 260 -11.47 -5.90 1.49
C THR A 260 -10.16 -6.61 1.15
N PRO A 261 -9.72 -7.59 1.97
CA PRO A 261 -8.41 -8.20 1.80
C PRO A 261 -8.37 -9.09 0.54
N LYS A 262 -7.32 -8.93 -0.27
CA LYS A 262 -6.97 -9.85 -1.36
C LYS A 262 -5.92 -10.84 -0.83
N LEU A 263 -6.37 -12.03 -0.46
CA LEU A 263 -5.51 -13.08 0.09
C LEU A 263 -5.12 -14.08 -1.00
N TYR A 264 -3.87 -14.54 -0.99
CA TYR A 264 -3.34 -15.45 -2.00
C TYR A 264 -3.10 -16.82 -1.39
N ASN A 265 -3.72 -17.85 -1.97
CA ASN A 265 -3.48 -19.22 -1.54
C ASN A 265 -2.27 -19.79 -2.30
N THR A 266 -1.12 -19.86 -1.63
CA THR A 266 0.17 -20.23 -2.23
C THR A 266 0.53 -21.72 -2.09
N GLY A 267 -0.43 -22.54 -1.67
CA GLY A 267 -0.23 -23.97 -1.45
C GLY A 267 0.19 -24.31 -0.02
N SER A 268 0.44 -25.60 0.28
CA SER A 268 0.92 -26.03 1.61
C SER A 268 2.44 -25.92 1.66
N ASN A 269 2.98 -25.08 2.54
CA ASN A 269 4.39 -25.15 2.89
C ASN A 269 4.61 -26.43 3.70
N THR A 270 5.13 -27.48 3.07
CA THR A 270 5.72 -28.60 3.79
C THR A 270 7.00 -28.11 4.47
N ASP A 271 6.90 -27.69 5.73
CA ASP A 271 7.96 -27.58 6.76
C ASP A 271 9.34 -26.98 6.40
N LYS A 272 9.49 -26.33 5.25
CA LYS A 272 10.72 -25.64 4.85
C LYS A 272 10.49 -24.14 4.85
N LEU A 273 11.51 -23.41 5.31
CA LEU A 273 11.62 -21.95 5.34
C LEU A 273 11.69 -21.32 3.92
N GLU A 274 11.31 -22.06 2.89
CA GLU A 274 11.58 -21.77 1.49
C GLU A 274 10.26 -21.44 0.77
N TYR A 275 10.23 -20.31 0.07
CA TYR A 275 9.04 -19.83 -0.63
C TYR A 275 8.77 -20.65 -1.90
N ASN A 276 7.52 -21.02 -2.16
CA ASN A 276 7.13 -21.55 -3.47
C ASN A 276 7.06 -20.40 -4.48
N ILE A 277 8.18 -20.08 -5.11
CA ILE A 277 8.31 -18.95 -6.04
C ILE A 277 7.36 -19.08 -7.23
N SER A 278 7.11 -20.30 -7.73
CA SER A 278 6.21 -20.51 -8.87
C SER A 278 4.75 -20.20 -8.55
N ALA A 279 4.32 -20.32 -7.29
CA ALA A 279 2.99 -19.93 -6.85
C ALA A 279 2.89 -18.43 -6.48
N LEU A 280 4.02 -17.79 -6.19
CA LEU A 280 4.08 -16.42 -5.66
C LEU A 280 4.39 -15.37 -6.73
N VAL A 281 5.17 -15.73 -7.74
CA VAL A 281 5.77 -14.80 -8.69
C VAL A 281 5.41 -15.20 -10.11
N THR A 282 4.96 -14.22 -10.89
CA THR A 282 4.91 -14.28 -12.36
C THR A 282 5.89 -13.25 -12.88
N ILE A 283 6.68 -13.62 -13.90
CA ILE A 283 7.59 -12.69 -14.59
C ILE A 283 6.79 -12.03 -15.72
N ALA A 284 6.78 -10.70 -15.75
CA ALA A 284 6.16 -9.92 -16.81
C ALA A 284 7.24 -9.18 -17.60
N THR A 285 7.14 -9.26 -18.92
CA THR A 285 8.04 -8.55 -19.82
C THR A 285 7.30 -8.03 -21.05
N LYS A 286 7.95 -7.11 -21.76
CA LYS A 286 7.47 -6.55 -23.01
C LYS A 286 8.57 -6.61 -24.04
N THR A 287 8.26 -7.15 -25.22
CA THR A 287 9.18 -7.23 -26.35
C THR A 287 8.74 -6.34 -27.51
N PHE A 288 9.69 -5.98 -28.37
CA PHE A 288 9.45 -5.34 -29.67
C PHE A 288 10.62 -5.62 -30.60
N LEU A 289 10.41 -6.45 -31.62
CA LEU A 289 11.41 -6.83 -32.63
C LEU A 289 12.68 -7.54 -32.11
N ARG A 290 12.77 -7.89 -30.82
CA ARG A 290 13.97 -8.44 -30.15
C ARG A 290 13.80 -9.88 -29.69
N TYR A 291 13.38 -10.76 -30.60
CA TYR A 291 13.08 -12.17 -30.27
C TYR A 291 14.31 -12.98 -29.85
N ASP A 292 15.50 -12.65 -30.33
CA ASP A 292 16.75 -13.27 -29.90
C ASP A 292 17.03 -12.97 -28.43
N LYS A 293 16.90 -11.70 -28.01
CA LYS A 293 17.06 -11.29 -26.62
C LYS A 293 16.00 -11.89 -25.71
N LEU A 294 14.75 -11.88 -26.17
CA LEU A 294 13.64 -12.49 -25.46
C LEU A 294 13.88 -14.00 -25.25
N GLN A 295 14.44 -14.70 -26.24
CA GLN A 295 14.79 -16.11 -26.09
C GLN A 295 15.90 -16.31 -25.06
N ASP A 296 16.96 -15.48 -25.08
CA ASP A 296 18.02 -15.51 -24.06
C ASP A 296 17.47 -15.28 -22.63
N LEU A 297 16.51 -14.34 -22.48
CA LEU A 297 15.78 -14.12 -21.24
C LEU A 297 15.02 -15.39 -20.82
N ILE A 298 14.20 -15.96 -21.71
CA ILE A 298 13.40 -17.17 -21.43
C ILE A 298 14.31 -18.33 -21.02
N ASP A 299 15.38 -18.60 -21.76
CA ASP A 299 16.30 -19.71 -21.51
C ASP A 299 17.00 -19.54 -20.16
N SER A 300 17.45 -18.32 -19.86
CA SER A 300 18.06 -18.02 -18.56
C SER A 300 17.07 -18.12 -17.40
N VAL A 301 15.83 -17.66 -17.57
CA VAL A 301 14.77 -17.87 -16.56
C VAL A 301 14.53 -19.35 -16.34
N ARG A 302 14.37 -20.14 -17.41
CA ARG A 302 14.09 -21.58 -17.32
C ARG A 302 15.21 -22.36 -16.64
N LYS A 303 16.46 -21.89 -16.75
CA LYS A 303 17.61 -22.47 -16.03
C LYS A 303 17.51 -22.36 -14.51
N TYR A 304 16.96 -21.26 -13.97
CA TYR A 304 16.92 -21.02 -12.52
C TYR A 304 15.51 -21.14 -11.91
N TYR A 305 14.47 -20.89 -12.70
CA TYR A 305 13.06 -20.90 -12.32
C TYR A 305 12.22 -21.60 -13.41
N PRO A 306 12.36 -22.94 -13.55
CA PRO A 306 11.79 -23.69 -14.69
C PRO A 306 10.26 -23.62 -14.77
N THR A 307 9.57 -23.42 -13.64
CA THR A 307 8.11 -23.48 -13.51
C THR A 307 7.44 -22.12 -13.24
N VAL A 308 8.21 -21.03 -13.23
CA VAL A 308 7.64 -19.69 -13.07
C VAL A 308 7.01 -19.23 -14.39
N THR A 309 5.77 -18.76 -14.33
CA THR A 309 5.05 -18.22 -15.49
C THR A 309 5.72 -16.95 -16.01
N ILE A 310 5.85 -16.85 -17.33
CA ILE A 310 6.34 -15.67 -18.04
C ILE A 310 5.20 -15.14 -18.91
N VAL A 311 4.75 -13.92 -18.62
CA VAL A 311 3.79 -13.17 -19.43
C VAL A 311 4.54 -12.18 -20.32
N ILE A 312 4.29 -12.27 -21.62
CA ILE A 312 4.99 -11.49 -22.64
C ILE A 312 3.96 -10.64 -23.39
N ALA A 313 4.09 -9.32 -23.30
CA ALA A 313 3.37 -8.39 -24.18
C ALA A 313 4.24 -8.05 -25.40
N ASP A 314 3.69 -8.16 -26.60
CA ASP A 314 4.42 -7.97 -27.86
C ASP A 314 3.67 -7.02 -28.78
N ASP A 315 4.26 -5.86 -29.07
CA ASP A 315 3.72 -4.85 -29.98
C ASP A 315 4.50 -4.77 -31.31
N SER A 316 5.16 -5.86 -31.72
CA SER A 316 5.85 -5.96 -33.01
C SER A 316 4.85 -5.93 -34.18
N GLU A 317 5.27 -5.41 -35.34
CA GLU A 317 4.41 -5.32 -36.55
C GLU A 317 4.06 -6.69 -37.11
N HIS A 318 5.04 -7.60 -37.08
CA HIS A 318 4.94 -8.98 -37.54
C HIS A 318 5.39 -9.90 -36.41
N PRO A 319 4.51 -10.18 -35.44
CA PRO A 319 4.90 -10.89 -34.25
C PRO A 319 5.25 -12.36 -34.55
N LYS A 320 6.35 -12.84 -33.97
CA LYS A 320 6.71 -14.26 -34.02
C LYS A 320 6.07 -14.98 -32.84
N THR A 321 5.47 -16.14 -33.07
CA THR A 321 4.92 -16.97 -31.98
C THR A 321 6.01 -17.37 -31.01
N VAL A 322 5.84 -17.02 -29.74
CA VAL A 322 6.67 -17.50 -28.63
C VAL A 322 5.86 -18.52 -27.86
N SER A 323 6.35 -19.75 -27.77
CA SER A 323 5.63 -20.86 -27.12
C SER A 323 6.57 -21.69 -26.26
N GLY A 324 6.01 -22.34 -25.24
CA GLY A 324 6.76 -23.17 -24.31
C GLY A 324 6.00 -23.36 -23.00
N PRO A 325 6.52 -24.22 -22.09
CA PRO A 325 5.92 -24.41 -20.79
C PRO A 325 5.90 -23.09 -20.01
N TYR A 326 4.78 -22.78 -19.35
CA TYR A 326 4.58 -21.59 -18.52
C TYR A 326 4.88 -20.27 -19.26
N ILE A 327 4.59 -20.21 -20.56
CA ILE A 327 4.67 -18.98 -21.37
C ILE A 327 3.26 -18.56 -21.78
N GLU A 328 2.93 -17.30 -21.52
CA GLU A 328 1.72 -16.65 -22.02
C GLU A 328 2.14 -15.46 -22.90
N HIS A 329 1.82 -15.52 -24.19
CA HIS A 329 2.23 -14.52 -25.17
C HIS A 329 1.01 -13.77 -25.69
N TYR A 330 0.99 -12.45 -25.46
CA TYR A 330 -0.10 -11.57 -25.82
C TYR A 330 0.33 -10.53 -26.85
N ILE A 331 -0.39 -10.49 -27.97
CA ILE A 331 -0.12 -9.57 -29.08
C ILE A 331 -0.90 -8.27 -28.91
N MET A 332 -0.23 -7.17 -29.17
CA MET A 332 -0.75 -5.81 -29.13
C MET A 332 -0.78 -5.17 -30.52
N PRO A 333 -1.56 -4.10 -30.71
CA PRO A 333 -1.42 -3.25 -31.89
C PRO A 333 0.03 -2.78 -32.06
N PHE A 334 0.49 -2.74 -33.31
CA PHE A 334 1.86 -2.37 -33.65
C PHE A 334 2.31 -1.07 -32.98
N GLY A 335 3.46 -1.12 -32.31
CA GLY A 335 4.13 0.05 -31.74
C GLY A 335 3.33 0.76 -30.66
N LYS A 336 2.30 0.13 -30.06
CA LYS A 336 1.43 0.72 -29.03
C LYS A 336 2.23 1.29 -27.85
N GLY A 337 3.38 0.70 -27.54
CA GLY A 337 4.41 1.32 -26.73
C GLY A 337 4.60 0.72 -25.36
N TRP A 338 5.60 1.27 -24.67
CA TRP A 338 6.22 0.69 -23.48
C TRP A 338 5.23 0.50 -22.32
N PHE A 339 4.61 1.59 -21.83
CA PHE A 339 3.70 1.54 -20.69
C PHE A 339 2.38 0.82 -20.99
N ALA A 340 1.87 0.90 -22.21
CA ALA A 340 0.72 0.11 -22.63
C ALA A 340 1.01 -1.41 -22.55
N GLY A 341 2.20 -1.83 -22.97
CA GLY A 341 2.60 -3.25 -22.87
C GLY A 341 2.83 -3.70 -21.44
N ARG A 342 3.33 -2.82 -20.55
CA ARG A 342 3.38 -3.12 -19.11
C ARG A 342 2.01 -3.40 -18.52
N ASN A 343 1.03 -2.55 -18.80
CA ASN A 343 -0.34 -2.74 -18.33
C ASN A 343 -0.93 -4.06 -18.85
N LEU A 344 -0.75 -4.37 -20.13
CA LEU A 344 -1.25 -5.64 -20.68
C LEU A 344 -0.63 -6.82 -19.93
N ALA A 345 0.70 -6.90 -19.83
CA ALA A 345 1.36 -8.02 -19.16
C ALA A 345 0.93 -8.15 -17.68
N VAL A 346 0.94 -7.03 -16.93
CA VAL A 346 0.55 -7.03 -15.50
C VAL A 346 -0.93 -7.37 -15.30
N SER A 347 -1.81 -7.05 -16.25
CA SER A 347 -3.24 -7.39 -16.16
C SER A 347 -3.52 -8.89 -16.24
N GLN A 348 -2.59 -9.69 -16.79
CA GLN A 348 -2.71 -11.14 -16.89
C GLN A 348 -2.09 -11.87 -15.69
N VAL A 349 -1.37 -11.14 -14.81
CA VAL A 349 -0.74 -11.74 -13.63
C VAL A 349 -1.79 -12.07 -12.57
N THR A 350 -1.83 -13.33 -12.16
CA THR A 350 -2.73 -13.85 -11.11
C THR A 350 -2.03 -14.14 -9.78
N THR A 351 -0.69 -14.14 -9.78
CA THR A 351 0.13 -14.40 -8.59
C THR A 351 0.21 -13.18 -7.67
N LYS A 352 0.58 -13.41 -6.40
CA LYS A 352 0.72 -12.35 -5.38
C LYS A 352 1.68 -11.24 -5.80
N TYR A 353 2.77 -11.63 -6.46
CA TYR A 353 3.81 -10.74 -6.92
C TYR A 353 4.01 -10.85 -8.43
N VAL A 354 4.36 -9.72 -9.03
CA VAL A 354 4.85 -9.60 -10.40
C VAL A 354 6.31 -9.16 -10.37
N LEU A 355 7.17 -9.85 -11.10
CA LEU A 355 8.53 -9.39 -11.37
C LEU A 355 8.55 -8.72 -12.75
N TRP A 356 8.84 -7.43 -12.80
CA TRP A 356 9.08 -6.75 -14.07
C TRP A 356 10.52 -6.96 -14.52
N VAL A 357 10.71 -7.37 -15.78
CA VAL A 357 12.02 -7.50 -16.44
C VAL A 357 11.97 -6.93 -17.85
N ASP A 358 13.07 -6.33 -18.30
CA ASP A 358 13.25 -5.99 -19.72
C ASP A 358 13.63 -7.28 -20.51
N ASP A 359 13.24 -7.35 -21.78
CA ASP A 359 13.39 -8.52 -22.66
C ASP A 359 14.86 -8.90 -22.97
N ASP A 360 15.82 -8.06 -22.57
CA ASP A 360 17.26 -8.23 -22.77
C ASP A 360 18.02 -8.47 -21.46
N PHE A 361 17.30 -8.86 -20.41
CA PHE A 361 17.89 -9.33 -19.15
C PHE A 361 18.25 -10.81 -19.19
N ILE A 362 19.28 -11.19 -18.44
CA ILE A 362 19.80 -12.55 -18.34
C ILE A 362 19.90 -12.94 -16.88
N PHE A 363 19.11 -13.95 -16.49
CA PHE A 363 19.14 -14.50 -15.14
C PHE A 363 20.44 -15.24 -14.89
N THR A 364 20.95 -15.10 -13.66
CA THR A 364 22.17 -15.75 -13.20
C THR A 364 21.95 -16.39 -11.83
N ALA A 365 22.97 -17.07 -11.31
CA ALA A 365 22.94 -17.57 -9.94
C ALA A 365 22.72 -16.47 -8.88
N ASN A 366 22.98 -15.20 -9.21
CA ASN A 366 22.77 -14.04 -8.33
C ASN A 366 21.35 -13.46 -8.42
N THR A 367 20.52 -13.94 -9.35
CA THR A 367 19.15 -13.46 -9.53
C THR A 367 18.21 -14.25 -8.61
N LYS A 368 18.29 -14.00 -7.30
CA LYS A 368 17.55 -14.71 -6.24
C LYS A 368 16.21 -14.06 -5.93
N LEU A 369 15.13 -14.60 -6.48
CA LEU A 369 13.76 -14.09 -6.29
C LEU A 369 13.27 -14.30 -4.85
N GLU A 370 13.74 -15.36 -4.19
CA GLU A 370 13.42 -15.68 -2.79
C GLU A 370 13.79 -14.53 -1.86
N LYS A 371 14.91 -13.84 -2.13
CA LYS A 371 15.34 -12.68 -1.33
C LYS A 371 14.38 -11.50 -1.47
N LEU A 372 13.93 -11.21 -2.69
CA LEU A 372 12.97 -10.13 -2.94
C LEU A 372 11.60 -10.46 -2.32
N VAL A 373 11.16 -11.72 -2.44
CA VAL A 373 9.94 -12.19 -1.78
C VAL A 373 10.07 -12.07 -0.26
N ASP A 374 11.19 -12.46 0.33
CA ASP A 374 11.41 -12.38 1.78
C ASP A 374 11.28 -10.94 2.31
N VAL A 375 11.80 -9.97 1.55
CA VAL A 375 11.62 -8.55 1.85
C VAL A 375 10.14 -8.17 1.84
N LEU A 376 9.39 -8.50 0.80
CA LEU A 376 7.97 -8.13 0.69
C LEU A 376 7.04 -8.87 1.68
N GLU A 377 7.41 -10.07 2.13
CA GLU A 377 6.65 -10.83 3.13
C GLU A 377 6.91 -10.34 4.56
N LYS A 378 8.10 -9.79 4.85
CA LYS A 378 8.53 -9.39 6.20
C LYS A 378 8.55 -7.88 6.45
N THR A 379 8.20 -7.07 5.47
CA THR A 379 8.16 -5.61 5.56
C THR A 379 6.80 -5.06 5.11
N THR A 380 6.63 -3.74 5.18
CA THR A 380 5.48 -3.02 4.62
C THR A 380 5.71 -2.55 3.18
N LEU A 381 6.82 -2.94 2.55
CA LEU A 381 7.10 -2.58 1.17
C LEU A 381 6.08 -3.21 0.22
N ASP A 382 5.68 -2.45 -0.79
CA ASP A 382 4.85 -2.91 -1.90
C ASP A 382 5.69 -3.31 -3.12
N LEU A 383 6.92 -2.79 -3.22
CA LEU A 383 7.82 -3.01 -4.35
C LEU A 383 9.28 -3.00 -3.89
N VAL A 384 10.09 -3.92 -4.41
CA VAL A 384 11.53 -3.99 -4.19
C VAL A 384 12.29 -4.20 -5.49
N GLY A 385 13.20 -3.27 -5.80
CA GLY A 385 14.11 -3.35 -6.95
C GLY A 385 15.38 -4.15 -6.64
N GLY A 386 15.92 -4.82 -7.65
CA GLY A 386 17.28 -5.38 -7.61
C GLY A 386 18.31 -4.46 -8.28
N ALA A 387 19.45 -5.03 -8.66
CA ALA A 387 20.47 -4.37 -9.45
C ALA A 387 20.61 -5.01 -10.84
N VAL A 388 20.96 -4.20 -11.84
CA VAL A 388 21.24 -4.65 -13.20
C VAL A 388 22.74 -4.50 -13.47
N ARG A 389 23.39 -5.58 -13.90
CA ARG A 389 24.81 -5.61 -14.25
C ARG A 389 24.97 -5.58 -15.76
N GLU A 390 25.61 -4.52 -16.25
CA GLU A 390 26.01 -4.39 -17.65
C GLU A 390 27.14 -5.35 -17.99
N ALA A 391 27.32 -5.65 -19.28
CA ALA A 391 28.40 -6.52 -19.76
C ALA A 391 29.81 -6.00 -19.41
N THR A 392 29.95 -4.71 -19.13
CA THR A 392 31.20 -4.09 -18.65
C THR A 392 31.53 -4.43 -17.19
N GLY A 393 30.61 -5.08 -16.46
CA GLY A 393 30.70 -5.33 -15.02
C GLY A 393 30.11 -4.23 -14.15
N TYR A 394 29.79 -3.06 -14.72
CA TYR A 394 29.11 -1.99 -13.98
C TYR A 394 27.73 -2.43 -13.52
N THR A 395 27.40 -2.21 -12.25
CA THR A 395 26.13 -2.61 -11.64
C THR A 395 25.36 -1.37 -11.20
N ALA A 396 24.10 -1.25 -11.61
CA ALA A 396 23.23 -0.11 -11.33
C ALA A 396 21.92 -0.55 -10.66
N THR A 397 21.49 0.21 -9.65
CA THR A 397 20.18 0.03 -8.99
C THR A 397 19.18 1.13 -9.36
N TYR A 398 19.68 2.25 -9.92
CA TYR A 398 18.88 3.42 -10.31
C TYR A 398 18.01 4.00 -9.18
N ARG A 399 18.47 3.89 -7.92
CA ARG A 399 17.77 4.41 -6.74
C ARG A 399 17.54 5.92 -6.85
N GLN A 400 16.30 6.34 -6.67
CA GLN A 400 15.88 7.75 -6.66
C GLN A 400 15.16 8.09 -5.36
N THR A 401 15.36 9.31 -4.87
CA THR A 401 14.46 9.98 -3.93
C THR A 401 13.67 11.04 -4.68
N ILE A 402 12.37 11.10 -4.44
CA ILE A 402 11.43 12.01 -5.08
C ILE A 402 10.76 12.85 -3.99
N SER A 403 10.76 14.17 -4.16
CA SER A 403 10.03 15.08 -3.28
C SER A 403 9.20 16.07 -4.09
N ILE A 404 8.04 16.42 -3.55
CA ILE A 404 7.13 17.42 -4.12
C ILE A 404 7.11 18.61 -3.17
N GLU A 405 7.43 19.79 -3.71
CA GLU A 405 7.27 21.07 -3.02
C GLU A 405 5.90 21.66 -3.41
N PRO A 406 4.98 21.86 -2.45
CA PRO A 406 3.67 22.43 -2.73
C PRO A 406 3.80 23.85 -3.28
N GLY A 407 3.12 24.13 -4.39
CA GLY A 407 2.97 25.48 -4.91
C GLY A 407 1.56 26.04 -4.71
N GLU A 408 1.33 27.24 -5.25
CA GLU A 408 0.04 27.91 -5.20
C GLU A 408 -0.80 27.57 -6.44
N GLU A 409 -1.39 28.57 -7.12
CA GLU A 409 -2.33 28.38 -8.24
C GLU A 409 -1.70 27.63 -9.43
N GLU A 410 -0.42 27.87 -9.71
CA GLU A 410 0.31 27.34 -10.88
C GLU A 410 0.68 25.85 -10.78
N GLY A 411 0.66 25.26 -9.57
CA GLY A 411 1.00 23.85 -9.36
C GLY A 411 2.26 23.62 -8.53
N ASP A 412 2.60 22.36 -8.33
CA ASP A 412 3.68 21.92 -7.44
C ASP A 412 5.02 21.77 -8.17
N CYS A 413 6.09 21.61 -7.41
CA CYS A 413 7.45 21.47 -7.92
C CYS A 413 8.03 20.08 -7.63
N LEU A 414 8.44 19.36 -8.68
CA LEU A 414 8.97 18.01 -8.56
C LEU A 414 10.50 18.02 -8.48
N HIS A 415 11.06 17.38 -7.46
CA HIS A 415 12.50 17.20 -7.30
C HIS A 415 12.86 15.72 -7.26
N MET A 416 13.80 15.33 -8.11
CA MET A 416 14.32 13.97 -8.17
C MET A 416 15.82 13.97 -7.92
N ARG A 417 16.29 13.12 -7.01
CA ARG A 417 17.72 13.00 -6.71
C ARG A 417 18.13 11.53 -6.67
N ARG A 418 19.30 11.22 -7.21
CA ARG A 418 19.91 9.90 -7.02
C ARG A 418 20.21 9.69 -5.55
N GLY A 419 19.75 8.56 -5.00
CA GLY A 419 19.95 8.26 -3.58
C GLY A 419 18.86 7.37 -3.02
N PHE A 420 18.87 7.23 -1.70
CA PHE A 420 17.91 6.47 -0.91
C PHE A 420 17.72 7.16 0.46
N HIS A 421 16.67 6.77 1.18
CA HIS A 421 16.29 7.37 2.45
C HIS A 421 17.02 6.75 3.64
N HIS A 422 16.93 5.43 3.80
CA HIS A 422 17.53 4.70 4.94
C HIS A 422 17.66 3.20 4.66
N THR A 423 18.43 2.50 5.50
CA THR A 423 18.60 1.04 5.44
C THR A 423 17.44 0.33 6.12
N ILE A 424 17.08 -0.87 5.64
CA ILE A 424 16.00 -1.67 6.21
C ILE A 424 16.55 -2.62 7.27
N GLN A 425 16.00 -2.56 8.49
CA GLN A 425 16.39 -3.46 9.58
C GLN A 425 16.13 -4.92 9.20
N GLY A 426 17.13 -5.79 9.43
CA GLY A 426 17.08 -7.20 9.05
C GLY A 426 17.42 -7.49 7.58
N PHE A 427 17.57 -6.46 6.74
CA PHE A 427 17.91 -6.58 5.32
C PHE A 427 19.04 -5.58 4.95
N PRO A 428 20.31 -5.89 5.31
CA PRO A 428 21.41 -4.92 5.24
C PRO A 428 21.79 -4.46 3.82
N HIS A 429 21.42 -5.24 2.80
CA HIS A 429 21.62 -4.91 1.39
C HIS A 429 20.48 -4.11 0.78
N CYS A 430 19.43 -3.82 1.57
CA CYS A 430 18.21 -3.20 1.10
C CYS A 430 17.96 -1.86 1.76
N VAL A 431 17.52 -0.89 0.96
CA VAL A 431 17.24 0.49 1.37
C VAL A 431 15.86 0.93 0.91
N VAL A 432 15.26 1.89 1.60
CA VAL A 432 14.02 2.56 1.17
C VAL A 432 14.36 3.67 0.18
N THR A 433 13.62 3.76 -0.92
CA THR A 433 13.83 4.68 -2.05
C THR A 433 12.48 4.95 -2.71
N ASP A 434 12.35 5.95 -3.57
CA ASP A 434 11.07 6.25 -4.26
C ASP A 434 11.02 5.71 -5.69
N GLY A 435 12.16 5.38 -6.29
CA GLY A 435 12.23 4.79 -7.62
C GLY A 435 13.42 3.85 -7.78
N VAL A 436 13.25 2.83 -8.62
CA VAL A 436 14.26 1.79 -8.86
C VAL A 436 14.41 1.51 -10.36
N ILE A 437 15.46 0.78 -10.72
CA ILE A 437 15.68 0.28 -12.09
C ILE A 437 14.57 -0.68 -12.53
N ASN A 438 14.41 -0.89 -13.84
CA ASN A 438 13.44 -1.81 -14.47
C ASN A 438 13.63 -3.31 -14.15
N PHE A 439 14.17 -3.64 -12.99
CA PHE A 439 14.25 -4.97 -12.42
C PHE A 439 13.69 -4.90 -11.00
N PHE A 440 12.39 -5.17 -10.84
CA PHE A 440 11.73 -5.08 -9.55
C PHE A 440 10.63 -6.12 -9.37
N LEU A 441 10.50 -6.61 -8.14
CA LEU A 441 9.39 -7.43 -7.70
C LEU A 441 8.39 -6.54 -6.97
N ALA A 442 7.11 -6.66 -7.28
CA ALA A 442 6.07 -5.84 -6.67
C ALA A 442 4.80 -6.63 -6.42
N ARG A 443 4.02 -6.18 -5.44
CA ARG A 443 2.65 -6.66 -5.23
C ARG A 443 1.80 -6.37 -6.46
N THR A 444 1.21 -7.42 -7.02
CA THR A 444 0.45 -7.32 -8.28
C THR A 444 -0.69 -6.31 -8.18
N ASP A 445 -1.45 -6.34 -7.07
CA ASP A 445 -2.57 -5.44 -6.81
C ASP A 445 -2.15 -3.97 -6.74
N LYS A 446 -0.96 -3.69 -6.23
CA LYS A 446 -0.41 -2.32 -6.09
C LYS A 446 0.09 -1.76 -7.41
N VAL A 447 0.77 -2.57 -8.24
CA VAL A 447 1.16 -2.15 -9.59
C VAL A 447 -0.08 -1.88 -10.45
N GLN A 448 -1.11 -2.73 -10.35
CA GLN A 448 -2.38 -2.52 -11.04
C GLN A 448 -3.12 -1.26 -10.55
N GLN A 449 -3.05 -0.96 -9.24
CA GLN A 449 -3.67 0.24 -8.67
C GLN A 449 -3.04 1.53 -9.20
N VAL A 450 -1.71 1.59 -9.31
CA VAL A 450 -1.00 2.76 -9.84
C VAL A 450 -1.17 2.84 -11.37
N GLY A 451 -0.96 1.72 -12.06
CA GLY A 451 -1.00 1.63 -13.51
C GLY A 451 0.15 2.37 -14.21
N PHE A 452 0.35 2.07 -15.48
CA PHE A 452 1.35 2.74 -16.32
C PHE A 452 0.62 3.63 -17.35
N ASP A 453 0.89 4.95 -17.39
CA ASP A 453 0.19 5.83 -18.34
C ASP A 453 0.51 5.47 -19.81
N PRO A 454 -0.43 4.92 -20.58
CA PRO A 454 -0.15 4.41 -21.92
C PRO A 454 0.20 5.51 -22.93
N ARG A 455 0.00 6.80 -22.59
CA ARG A 455 0.43 7.94 -23.41
C ARG A 455 1.96 8.07 -23.44
N LEU A 456 2.66 7.51 -22.45
CA LEU A 456 4.12 7.46 -22.40
C LEU A 456 4.66 6.25 -23.20
N ALA A 457 4.56 6.31 -24.52
CA ALA A 457 4.81 5.17 -25.40
C ALA A 457 6.31 4.82 -25.60
N ARG A 458 7.24 5.76 -25.37
CA ARG A 458 8.67 5.64 -25.74
C ARG A 458 9.66 6.05 -24.65
N VAL A 459 9.36 7.13 -23.93
CA VAL A 459 10.23 7.68 -22.88
C VAL A 459 9.47 7.67 -21.57
N ALA A 460 9.75 6.67 -20.75
CA ALA A 460 9.09 6.49 -19.47
C ALA A 460 9.90 5.55 -18.57
N HIS A 461 10.04 5.89 -17.30
CA HIS A 461 10.59 5.02 -16.26
C HIS A 461 10.08 5.47 -14.89
N LEU A 462 10.39 6.71 -14.53
CA LEU A 462 10.14 7.26 -13.21
C LEU A 462 8.71 7.78 -13.03
N GLU A 463 7.99 7.97 -14.12
CA GLU A 463 6.62 8.46 -14.13
C GLU A 463 5.66 7.51 -13.41
N PHE A 464 5.90 6.19 -13.49
CA PHE A 464 5.19 5.19 -12.69
C PHE A 464 5.38 5.42 -11.18
N PHE A 465 6.61 5.75 -10.76
CA PHE A 465 6.93 5.99 -9.37
C PHE A 465 6.39 7.33 -8.87
N ILE A 466 6.37 8.35 -9.73
CA ILE A 466 5.73 9.64 -9.46
C ILE A 466 4.22 9.44 -9.23
N ASP A 467 3.54 8.70 -10.12
CA ASP A 467 2.11 8.38 -9.96
C ASP A 467 1.84 7.46 -8.74
N GLY A 468 2.86 6.73 -8.28
CA GLY A 468 2.80 5.85 -7.12
C GLY A 468 3.08 6.52 -5.77
N LEU A 469 3.45 7.81 -5.74
CA LEU A 469 3.69 8.53 -4.49
C LEU A 469 2.43 8.54 -3.61
N GLY A 470 2.60 8.20 -2.32
CA GLY A 470 1.49 8.04 -1.38
C GLY A 470 0.71 6.72 -1.49
N LEU A 471 0.97 5.90 -2.52
CA LEU A 471 0.33 4.58 -2.72
C LEU A 471 1.28 3.40 -2.57
N LEU A 472 2.55 3.58 -2.97
CA LEU A 472 3.61 2.57 -2.95
C LEU A 472 4.64 2.88 -1.87
N HIS A 473 5.01 1.85 -1.11
CA HIS A 473 6.23 1.86 -0.30
C HIS A 473 7.33 1.07 -1.02
N VAL A 474 8.40 1.76 -1.44
CA VAL A 474 9.40 1.22 -2.39
C VAL A 474 10.76 0.99 -1.71
N GLY A 475 11.41 -0.13 -2.04
CA GLY A 475 12.76 -0.44 -1.62
C GLY A 475 13.66 -0.92 -2.75
N SER A 476 14.96 -1.05 -2.48
CA SER A 476 15.96 -1.55 -3.44
C SER A 476 17.05 -2.35 -2.75
N CYS A 477 17.34 -3.55 -3.22
CA CYS A 477 18.43 -4.41 -2.77
C CYS A 477 19.56 -4.46 -3.81
N ASP A 478 20.83 -4.33 -3.39
CA ASP A 478 21.98 -4.40 -4.30
C ASP A 478 22.60 -5.80 -4.47
N ASP A 479 22.15 -6.78 -3.69
CA ASP A 479 22.68 -8.16 -3.68
C ASP A 479 21.82 -9.15 -4.49
N VAL A 480 20.73 -8.69 -5.10
CA VAL A 480 19.94 -9.45 -6.09
C VAL A 480 20.18 -8.84 -7.46
N ILE A 481 20.92 -9.56 -8.31
CA ILE A 481 21.50 -8.99 -9.52
C ILE A 481 21.05 -9.77 -10.75
N VAL A 482 20.56 -9.06 -11.76
CA VAL A 482 20.30 -9.58 -13.11
C VAL A 482 21.33 -9.02 -14.08
N ASN A 483 21.77 -9.79 -15.06
CA ASN A 483 22.67 -9.28 -16.08
C ASN A 483 21.87 -8.63 -17.21
N HIS A 484 22.49 -7.68 -17.92
CA HIS A 484 21.97 -7.08 -19.13
C HIS A 484 22.73 -7.63 -20.35
N ALA A 485 22.02 -7.98 -21.42
CA ALA A 485 22.65 -8.35 -22.67
C ALA A 485 23.52 -7.20 -23.20
N THR A 486 24.65 -7.52 -23.82
CA THR A 486 25.66 -6.56 -24.23
C THR A 486 25.09 -5.49 -25.17
N LYS A 487 25.14 -4.21 -24.74
CA LYS A 487 24.82 -3.04 -25.58
C LYS A 487 25.99 -2.62 -26.49
N ILE A 488 27.18 -3.17 -26.28
CA ILE A 488 28.37 -2.88 -27.09
C ILE A 488 28.19 -3.52 -28.47
N LYS A 489 28.08 -2.67 -29.49
CA LYS A 489 27.85 -3.08 -30.89
C LYS A 489 29.16 -3.09 -31.65
N LEU A 490 29.58 -4.25 -32.15
CA LEU A 490 30.66 -4.35 -33.13
C LEU A 490 30.11 -4.00 -34.53
N PRO A 491 30.87 -3.31 -35.41
CA PRO A 491 30.39 -2.85 -36.72
C PRO A 491 29.85 -3.97 -37.63
N TRP A 492 30.37 -5.19 -37.46
CA TRP A 492 30.14 -6.35 -38.31
C TRP A 492 29.04 -7.31 -37.80
N GLY A 493 28.29 -6.93 -36.76
CA GLY A 493 27.39 -7.85 -36.04
C GLY A 493 25.98 -7.36 -35.75
N GLN A 494 25.55 -6.23 -36.31
CA GLN A 494 24.18 -5.73 -36.08
C GLN A 494 23.18 -6.40 -37.04
N SER A 495 22.16 -7.05 -36.47
CA SER A 495 21.04 -7.58 -37.24
C SER A 495 20.18 -6.45 -37.84
N GLU A 496 19.45 -6.73 -38.92
CA GLU A 496 18.49 -5.75 -39.48
C GLU A 496 17.36 -5.41 -38.48
N SER A 497 16.99 -6.37 -37.61
CA SER A 497 16.06 -6.12 -36.50
C SER A 497 16.63 -5.13 -35.49
N ASP A 498 17.91 -5.21 -35.14
CA ASP A 498 18.56 -4.26 -34.21
C ASP A 498 18.57 -2.83 -34.78
N LYS A 499 18.84 -2.71 -36.09
CA LYS A 499 18.83 -1.42 -36.79
C LYS A 499 17.42 -0.83 -36.81
N THR A 500 16.42 -1.66 -37.05
CA THR A 500 15.01 -1.24 -37.06
C THR A 500 14.56 -0.83 -35.66
N TYR A 501 14.82 -1.66 -34.65
CA TYR A 501 14.54 -1.37 -33.24
C TYR A 501 15.17 -0.05 -32.78
N ALA A 502 16.42 0.23 -33.16
CA ALA A 502 17.12 1.45 -32.77
C ALA A 502 16.39 2.73 -33.21
N LYS A 503 15.72 2.73 -34.37
CA LYS A 503 14.93 3.86 -34.86
C LYS A 503 13.74 4.20 -33.95
N PHE A 504 13.16 3.19 -33.29
CA PHE A 504 12.06 3.36 -32.34
C PHE A 504 12.55 3.69 -30.93
N ARG A 505 13.68 3.12 -30.52
CA ARG A 505 14.26 3.32 -29.18
C ARG A 505 14.82 4.73 -28.98
N TYR A 506 15.43 5.28 -30.02
CA TYR A 506 16.02 6.61 -30.04
C TYR A 506 15.27 7.44 -31.07
N PRO A 507 14.09 7.98 -30.70
CA PRO A 507 13.31 8.77 -31.63
C PRO A 507 14.10 10.03 -32.03
N SER A 508 13.78 10.58 -33.21
CA SER A 508 14.45 11.79 -33.71
C SER A 508 14.31 12.96 -32.73
N ALA A 509 15.21 13.93 -32.81
CA ALA A 509 15.14 15.16 -32.01
C ALA A 509 13.82 15.93 -32.18
N SER A 510 13.09 15.70 -33.28
CA SER A 510 11.76 16.24 -33.58
C SER A 510 10.59 15.45 -32.96
N SER A 511 10.85 14.43 -32.15
CA SER A 511 9.81 13.62 -31.53
C SER A 511 9.13 14.34 -30.37
N ASP A 512 7.79 14.35 -30.39
CA ASP A 512 6.98 14.94 -29.32
C ASP A 512 7.05 14.16 -27.99
N ALA A 513 7.77 13.05 -27.88
CA ALA A 513 7.76 12.19 -26.69
C ALA A 513 8.11 12.95 -25.39
N THR A 514 9.13 13.82 -25.43
CA THR A 514 9.52 14.66 -24.29
C THR A 514 8.47 15.74 -24.01
N HIS A 515 7.89 16.33 -25.05
CA HIS A 515 6.82 17.32 -24.92
C HIS A 515 5.56 16.71 -24.32
N THR A 516 5.15 15.52 -24.78
CA THR A 516 4.06 14.73 -24.21
C THR A 516 4.35 14.42 -22.74
N LYS A 517 5.54 13.92 -22.41
CA LYS A 517 5.91 13.65 -21.01
C LYS A 517 5.77 14.90 -20.13
N ASN A 518 6.32 16.04 -20.56
CA ASN A 518 6.26 17.27 -19.79
C ASN A 518 4.82 17.80 -19.69
N GLY A 519 4.03 17.73 -20.76
CA GLY A 519 2.62 18.13 -20.75
C GLY A 519 1.78 17.26 -19.81
N LEU A 520 2.12 15.97 -19.68
CA LEU A 520 1.50 15.09 -18.68
C LEU A 520 1.87 15.50 -17.27
N LEU A 521 3.16 15.68 -16.96
CA LEU A 521 3.59 16.15 -15.65
C LEU A 521 2.91 17.49 -15.28
N TYR A 522 2.81 18.40 -16.24
CA TYR A 522 2.15 19.69 -16.06
C TYR A 522 0.66 19.54 -15.76
N PHE A 523 -0.08 18.88 -16.65
CA PHE A 523 -1.55 18.85 -16.56
C PHE A 523 -2.07 17.76 -15.61
N LYS A 524 -1.61 16.51 -15.78
CA LYS A 524 -2.11 15.35 -15.02
C LYS A 524 -1.67 15.42 -13.56
N ASN A 525 -0.41 15.75 -13.31
CA ASN A 525 0.16 15.76 -11.97
C ASN A 525 0.19 17.16 -11.34
N ARG A 526 -0.30 18.18 -12.06
CA ARG A 526 -0.34 19.59 -11.61
C ARG A 526 1.04 20.11 -11.21
N PHE A 527 2.09 19.79 -11.96
CA PHE A 527 3.45 20.29 -11.70
C PHE A 527 3.80 21.49 -12.56
N GLN A 528 4.31 22.57 -11.97
CA GLN A 528 4.86 23.71 -12.71
C GLN A 528 6.37 23.60 -12.95
N CYS A 529 7.11 22.84 -12.14
CA CYS A 529 8.55 22.74 -12.27
C CYS A 529 9.11 21.34 -11.99
N PHE A 530 10.29 21.05 -12.56
CA PHE A 530 10.96 19.76 -12.44
C PHE A 530 12.49 19.93 -12.36
N THR A 531 13.13 19.29 -11.36
CA THR A 531 14.60 19.27 -11.22
C THR A 531 15.12 17.84 -11.02
N HIS A 532 16.23 17.47 -11.67
CA HIS A 532 16.86 16.14 -11.55
C HIS A 532 18.40 16.18 -11.63
N ASN A 533 19.09 15.13 -11.17
CA ASN A 533 20.56 14.99 -11.24
C ASN A 533 21.07 13.63 -11.78
#